data_AF-A0A533UAF5-F1
#
_entry.id   AF-A0A533UAF5-F1
#
_cell.length_a   1.000
_cell.length_b   1.000
_cell.length_c   1.000
_cell.angle_alpha   90.00
_cell.angle_beta   90.00
_cell.angle_gamma   90.00
#
_symmetry.space_group_name_H-M   'P 1'
#
loop_
_entity.id
_entity.type
_entity.pdbx_description
1 polymer ?
#
loop_
_entity_poly.entity_id
_entity_poly.type
_entity_poly.pdbx_seq_one_letter_code
_entity_poly.pdbx_strand_id
1 'polypeptide(L)'
;MASVGNPKEDNLAAAIKAMEELVEEAVQVYELDKEESIVIDDLYNSLKIITSFLGFSVDLHPSLLDLPESTRAVLTPSLDILIIKPNFKSETKRFDQLNLDETSNILRFAIPTITTMAKTDRTIKNKKMALLRESTKKLKHLPTSNAEDMVVNDTTVHMEKVEKVES
;
A
#
# COMPACT_ATOMS: atom_id res chain seq x y z
N MET A 1 56.76 -2.93 51.71
CA MET A 1 56.77 -4.16 50.88
C MET A 1 55.45 -4.21 50.14
N ALA A 2 55.46 -3.98 48.82
CA ALA A 2 54.26 -4.11 48.01
C ALA A 2 54.00 -5.61 47.81
N SER A 3 52.82 -6.07 48.24
CA SER A 3 52.32 -7.40 47.91
C SER A 3 52.19 -7.47 46.39
N VAL A 4 53.07 -8.23 45.73
CA VAL A 4 52.93 -8.57 44.31
C VAL A 4 51.67 -9.43 44.21
N GLY A 5 50.57 -8.85 43.74
CA GLY A 5 49.30 -9.54 43.54
C GLY A 5 49.49 -10.78 42.68
N ASN A 6 48.78 -11.85 43.03
CA ASN A 6 48.88 -13.12 42.34
C ASN A 6 48.18 -12.99 40.96
N PRO A 7 48.89 -13.09 39.83
CA PRO A 7 48.31 -12.85 38.50
C PRO A 7 47.15 -13.80 38.14
N LYS A 8 47.01 -14.93 38.85
CA LYS A 8 45.85 -15.81 38.72
C LYS A 8 44.56 -15.25 39.34
N GLU A 9 44.67 -14.49 40.44
CA GLU A 9 43.53 -13.83 41.08
C GLU A 9 43.08 -12.61 40.27
N ASP A 10 44.03 -11.86 39.70
CA ASP A 10 43.72 -10.74 38.80
C ASP A 10 43.02 -11.20 37.51
N ASN A 11 43.41 -12.35 36.96
CA ASN A 11 42.74 -12.96 35.81
C ASN A 11 41.34 -13.48 36.13
N LEU A 12 41.12 -13.99 37.35
CA LEU A 12 39.80 -14.43 37.80
C LEU A 12 38.86 -13.22 38.00
N ALA A 13 39.35 -12.15 38.62
CA ALA A 13 38.59 -10.91 38.80
C ALA A 13 38.22 -10.26 37.45
N ALA A 14 39.14 -10.24 36.49
CA ALA A 14 38.87 -9.75 35.14
C ALA A 14 37.81 -10.60 34.41
N ALA A 15 37.87 -11.92 34.54
CA ALA A 15 36.87 -12.82 33.96
C ALA A 15 35.49 -12.61 34.60
N ILE A 16 35.41 -12.40 35.92
CA ILE A 16 34.17 -12.09 36.62
C ILE A 16 33.58 -10.77 36.11
N LYS A 17 34.39 -9.71 36.00
CA LYS A 17 33.93 -8.42 35.45
C LYS A 17 33.42 -8.54 34.02
N ALA A 18 34.10 -9.30 33.16
CA ALA A 18 33.65 -9.54 31.79
C ALA A 18 32.33 -10.33 31.73
N MET A 19 32.10 -11.25 32.68
CA MET A 19 30.81 -11.93 32.81
C MET A 19 29.70 -10.99 33.27
N GLU A 20 29.99 -10.07 34.20
CA GLU A 20 29.04 -9.04 34.62
C GLU A 20 28.65 -8.12 33.46
N GLU A 21 29.63 -7.64 32.69
CA GLU A 21 29.40 -6.82 31.49
C GLU A 21 28.58 -7.59 30.44
N LEU A 22 28.88 -8.87 30.20
CA LEU A 22 28.10 -9.71 29.29
C LEU A 22 26.64 -9.87 29.75
N VAL A 23 26.41 -10.04 31.05
CA VAL A 23 25.05 -10.15 31.61
C VAL A 23 24.30 -8.84 31.44
N GLU A 24 24.95 -7.70 31.68
CA GLU A 24 24.34 -6.38 31.49
C GLU A 24 23.93 -6.15 30.02
N GLU A 25 24.83 -6.42 29.08
CA GLU A 25 24.54 -6.32 27.64
C GLU A 25 23.42 -7.27 27.21
N ALA A 26 23.41 -8.51 27.70
CA ALA A 26 22.36 -9.48 27.39
C ALA A 26 20.98 -9.02 27.91
N VAL A 27 20.92 -8.38 29.08
CA VAL A 27 19.69 -7.80 29.61
C VAL A 27 19.20 -6.66 28.72
N GLN A 28 20.10 -5.76 28.30
CA GLN A 28 19.73 -4.65 27.41
C GLN A 28 19.19 -5.14 26.06
N VAL A 29 19.82 -6.16 25.46
CA VAL A 29 19.34 -6.77 24.21
C VAL A 29 17.95 -7.39 24.41
N TYR A 30 17.73 -8.11 25.51
CA TYR A 30 16.42 -8.69 25.82
C TYR A 30 15.33 -7.62 25.99
N GLU A 31 15.66 -6.49 26.60
CA GLU A 31 14.74 -5.35 26.71
C GLU A 31 14.40 -4.76 25.34
N LEU A 32 15.40 -4.61 24.46
CA LEU A 32 15.20 -4.16 23.09
C LEU A 32 14.33 -5.13 22.27
N ASP A 33 14.53 -6.43 22.37
CA ASP A 33 13.70 -7.45 21.69
C ASP A 33 12.22 -7.34 22.12
N LYS A 34 11.99 -7.03 23.40
CA LYS A 34 10.64 -6.82 23.92
C LYS A 34 10.01 -5.52 23.38
N GLU A 35 10.80 -4.46 23.26
CA GLU A 35 10.36 -3.19 22.67
C GLU A 35 10.12 -3.33 21.16
N GLU A 36 10.93 -4.11 20.45
CA GLU A 36 10.81 -4.37 19.00
C GLU A 36 9.41 -4.83 18.65
N SER A 37 8.89 -5.84 19.35
CA SER A 37 7.55 -6.37 19.06
C SER A 37 6.45 -5.31 19.22
N ILE A 38 6.59 -4.40 20.19
CA ILE A 38 5.61 -3.32 20.44
C ILE A 38 5.69 -2.29 19.32
N VAL A 39 6.92 -1.87 18.97
CA VAL A 39 7.15 -0.87 17.93
C VAL A 39 6.70 -1.39 16.56
N ILE A 40 6.96 -2.66 16.24
CA ILE A 40 6.51 -3.28 14.99
C ILE A 40 4.99 -3.34 14.91
N ASP A 41 4.29 -3.69 15.99
CA ASP A 41 2.82 -3.75 15.99
C ASP A 41 2.20 -2.35 15.81
N ASP A 42 2.70 -1.34 16.54
CA ASP A 42 2.25 0.05 16.40
C ASP A 42 2.46 0.59 14.98
N LEU A 43 3.63 0.29 14.41
CA LEU A 43 3.98 0.63 13.03
C LEU A 43 3.06 -0.08 12.03
N TYR A 44 2.84 -1.39 12.19
CA TYR A 44 1.95 -2.20 11.36
C TYR A 44 0.53 -1.61 11.38
N ASN A 45 -0.01 -1.34 12.56
CA ASN A 45 -1.35 -0.80 12.74
C ASN A 45 -1.50 0.58 12.07
N SER A 46 -0.49 1.44 12.22
CA SER A 46 -0.45 2.76 11.58
C SER A 46 -0.39 2.68 10.06
N LEU A 47 0.49 1.83 9.52
CA LEU A 47 0.66 1.65 8.08
C LEU A 47 -0.56 1.01 7.44
N LYS A 48 -1.17 0.02 8.10
CA LYS A 48 -2.31 -0.73 7.56
C LYS A 48 -3.48 0.18 7.21
N ILE A 49 -3.73 1.21 8.01
CA ILE A 49 -4.78 2.21 7.74
C ILE A 49 -4.48 2.92 6.40
N ILE A 50 -3.24 3.38 6.22
CA ILE A 50 -2.82 4.13 5.04
C ILE A 50 -2.83 3.23 3.80
N THR A 51 -2.24 2.05 3.88
CA THR A 51 -2.13 1.13 2.74
C THR A 51 -3.48 0.56 2.34
N SER A 52 -4.37 0.27 3.30
CA SER A 52 -5.75 -0.16 3.00
C SER A 52 -6.55 0.93 2.29
N PHE A 53 -6.38 2.19 2.70
CA PHE A 53 -7.04 3.32 2.04
C PHE A 53 -6.52 3.54 0.61
N LEU A 54 -5.20 3.48 0.42
CA LEU A 54 -4.58 3.70 -0.88
C LEU A 54 -4.80 2.52 -1.84
N GLY A 55 -4.85 1.30 -1.33
CA GLY A 55 -5.10 0.09 -2.12
C GLY A 55 -3.94 -0.30 -3.06
N PHE A 56 -2.73 0.23 -2.84
CA PHE A 56 -1.58 -0.06 -3.68
C PHE A 56 -0.87 -1.34 -3.27
N SER A 57 -0.46 -2.13 -4.26
CA SER A 57 0.52 -3.20 -4.08
C SER A 57 1.88 -2.72 -4.59
N VAL A 58 2.96 -3.16 -3.94
CA VAL A 58 4.33 -2.81 -4.31
C VAL A 58 5.10 -4.09 -4.63
N ASP A 59 5.64 -4.19 -5.84
CA ASP A 59 6.61 -5.24 -6.16
C ASP A 59 7.91 -4.98 -5.40
N LEU A 60 8.29 -5.93 -4.54
CA LEU A 60 9.51 -5.88 -3.74
C LEU A 60 10.64 -6.58 -4.48
N HIS A 61 11.84 -6.00 -4.41
CA HIS A 61 13.03 -6.68 -4.90
C HIS A 61 13.34 -7.89 -4.00
N PRO A 62 13.64 -9.09 -4.55
CA PRO A 62 13.85 -10.31 -3.77
C PRO A 62 14.96 -10.20 -2.71
N SER A 63 15.99 -9.40 -2.99
CA SER A 63 17.11 -9.15 -2.06
C SER A 63 16.71 -8.39 -0.79
N LEU A 64 15.51 -7.81 -0.71
CA LEU A 64 15.03 -7.15 0.52
C LEU A 64 14.64 -8.17 1.61
N LEU A 65 14.51 -9.44 1.23
CA LEU A 65 14.05 -10.56 2.06
C LEU A 65 14.99 -11.77 1.95
N ASP A 66 16.20 -11.57 1.44
CA ASP A 66 17.18 -12.64 1.15
C ASP A 66 16.61 -13.79 0.31
N LEU A 67 15.70 -13.48 -0.62
CA LEU A 67 15.05 -14.46 -1.49
C LEU A 67 15.85 -14.66 -2.79
N PRO A 68 15.77 -15.86 -3.42
CA PRO A 68 16.37 -16.09 -4.73
C PRO A 68 15.82 -15.11 -5.78
N GLU A 69 16.67 -14.60 -6.68
CA GLU A 69 16.29 -13.60 -7.71
C GLU A 69 15.15 -14.06 -8.63
N SER A 70 14.99 -15.37 -8.81
CA SER A 70 13.92 -15.97 -9.60
C SER A 70 12.52 -15.88 -8.94
N THR A 71 12.46 -15.37 -7.72
CA THR A 71 11.22 -15.25 -6.92
C THR A 71 10.61 -13.87 -7.13
N ARG A 72 9.29 -13.77 -7.16
CA ARG A 72 8.60 -12.48 -7.10
C ARG A 72 8.07 -12.25 -5.69
N ALA A 73 8.32 -11.09 -5.11
CA ALA A 73 7.74 -10.68 -3.84
C ALA A 73 6.84 -9.46 -4.04
N VAL A 74 5.67 -9.44 -3.42
CA VAL A 74 4.71 -8.34 -3.53
C VAL A 74 4.20 -7.97 -2.14
N LEU A 75 4.40 -6.72 -1.73
CA LEU A 75 3.73 -6.15 -0.57
C LEU A 75 2.31 -5.75 -0.95
N THR A 76 1.31 -6.34 -0.31
CA THR A 76 -0.10 -6.09 -0.56
C THR A 76 -0.60 -4.90 0.28
N PRO A 77 -1.81 -4.36 -0.01
CA PRO A 77 -2.42 -3.32 0.81
C PRO A 77 -2.70 -3.75 2.25
N SER A 78 -2.88 -5.05 2.50
CA SER A 78 -3.06 -5.62 3.84
C SER A 78 -1.77 -5.73 4.65
N LEU A 79 -0.64 -5.30 4.06
CA LEU A 79 0.72 -5.51 4.57
C LEU A 79 1.08 -7.00 4.68
N ASP A 80 0.56 -7.81 3.77
CA ASP A 80 1.06 -9.17 3.57
C ASP A 80 2.10 -9.15 2.46
N ILE A 81 3.09 -10.02 2.56
CA ILE A 81 4.09 -10.24 1.52
C ILE A 81 3.76 -11.55 0.83
N LEU A 82 3.29 -11.44 -0.40
CA LEU A 82 3.07 -12.59 -1.27
C LEU A 82 4.38 -12.92 -2.00
N ILE A 83 4.94 -14.08 -1.70
CA ILE A 83 6.17 -14.58 -2.30
C ILE A 83 5.77 -15.68 -3.30
N ILE A 84 6.08 -15.50 -4.57
CA ILE A 84 5.75 -16.40 -5.67
C ILE A 84 7.05 -17.01 -6.19
N LYS A 85 7.20 -18.32 -5.97
CA LYS A 85 8.38 -19.10 -6.37
C LYS A 85 8.34 -19.40 -7.88
N PRO A 86 9.48 -19.79 -8.50
CA PRO A 86 9.55 -20.10 -9.93
C PRO A 86 8.61 -21.22 -10.38
N ASN A 87 8.26 -22.12 -9.46
CA ASN A 87 7.31 -23.22 -9.68
C ASN A 87 5.84 -22.80 -9.49
N PHE A 88 5.56 -21.49 -9.42
CA PHE A 88 4.24 -20.89 -9.18
C PHE A 88 3.59 -21.21 -7.84
N LYS A 89 4.31 -21.88 -6.92
CA LYS A 89 3.84 -21.99 -5.54
C LYS A 89 4.00 -20.63 -4.85
N SER A 90 2.98 -20.23 -4.12
CA SER A 90 3.00 -18.99 -3.34
C SER A 90 3.05 -19.28 -1.85
N GLU A 91 3.75 -18.43 -1.12
CA GLU A 91 3.71 -18.34 0.34
C GLU A 91 3.40 -16.90 0.74
N THR A 92 2.75 -16.75 1.88
CA THR A 92 2.38 -15.43 2.42
C THR A 92 3.08 -15.27 3.75
N LYS A 93 3.84 -14.19 3.90
CA LYS A 93 4.45 -13.77 5.17
C LYS A 93 3.79 -12.47 5.60
N ARG A 94 3.33 -12.37 6.85
CA ARG A 94 2.77 -11.11 7.35
C ARG A 94 3.90 -10.15 7.68
N PHE A 95 3.65 -8.84 7.54
CA PHE A 95 4.65 -7.81 7.84
C PHE A 95 5.10 -7.80 9.31
N ASP A 96 4.21 -8.09 10.25
CA ASP A 96 4.53 -8.18 11.69
C ASP A 96 5.30 -9.45 12.09
N GLN A 97 5.55 -10.36 11.13
CA GLN A 97 6.39 -11.54 11.29
C GLN A 97 7.81 -11.34 10.74
N LEU A 98 8.12 -10.13 10.25
CA LEU A 98 9.44 -9.77 9.76
C LEU A 98 10.33 -9.39 10.93
N ASN A 99 11.62 -9.67 10.79
CA ASN A 99 12.61 -9.12 11.72
C ASN A 99 12.87 -7.62 11.44
N LEU A 100 13.60 -6.97 12.35
CA LEU A 100 13.93 -5.55 12.24
C LEU A 100 14.61 -5.15 10.91
N ASP A 101 15.51 -5.99 10.41
CA ASP A 101 16.26 -5.73 9.16
C ASP A 101 15.34 -5.80 7.93
N GLU A 102 14.57 -6.88 7.81
CA GLU A 102 13.56 -7.08 6.77
C GLU A 102 12.55 -5.92 6.77
N THR A 103 12.04 -5.58 7.95
CA THR A 103 11.09 -4.48 8.16
C THR A 103 11.69 -3.15 7.69
N SER A 104 12.90 -2.83 8.16
CA SER A 104 13.59 -1.59 7.82
C SER A 104 13.88 -1.47 6.33
N ASN A 105 14.35 -2.54 5.70
CA ASN A 105 14.67 -2.58 4.27
C ASN A 105 13.41 -2.41 3.42
N ILE A 106 12.33 -3.10 3.77
CA ILE A 106 11.05 -2.97 3.07
C ILE A 106 10.51 -1.56 3.22
N LEU A 107 10.53 -0.96 4.41
CA LEU A 107 10.01 0.40 4.60
C LEU A 107 10.80 1.45 3.83
N ARG A 108 12.13 1.37 3.85
CA ARG A 108 13.01 2.28 3.10
C ARG A 108 12.70 2.25 1.60
N PHE A 109 12.29 1.10 1.07
CA PHE A 109 11.93 0.94 -0.34
C PHE A 109 10.46 1.29 -0.63
N ALA A 110 9.53 0.75 0.17
CA ALA A 110 8.10 0.80 -0.10
C ALA A 110 7.51 2.18 0.15
N ILE A 111 7.91 2.89 1.21
CA ILE A 111 7.31 4.19 1.58
C ILE A 111 7.52 5.25 0.48
N PRO A 112 8.72 5.46 -0.08
CA PRO A 112 8.90 6.37 -1.21
C PRO A 112 8.10 5.95 -2.45
N THR A 113 8.02 4.64 -2.70
CA THR A 113 7.29 4.06 -3.83
C THR A 113 5.78 4.34 -3.72
N ILE A 114 5.18 4.00 -2.58
CA ILE A 114 3.77 4.27 -2.27
C ILE A 114 3.47 5.77 -2.34
N THR A 115 4.36 6.60 -1.81
CA THR A 115 4.21 8.07 -1.87
C THR A 115 4.15 8.57 -3.31
N THR A 116 5.00 8.03 -4.19
CA THR A 116 5.03 8.38 -5.61
C THR A 116 3.76 7.92 -6.32
N MET A 117 3.31 6.70 -6.03
CA MET A 117 2.03 6.17 -6.55
C MET A 117 0.85 7.04 -6.10
N ALA A 118 0.78 7.41 -4.82
CA ALA A 118 -0.28 8.26 -4.28
C ALA A 118 -0.32 9.65 -4.93
N LYS A 119 0.84 10.29 -5.13
CA LYS A 119 0.94 11.58 -5.83
C LYS A 119 0.46 11.47 -7.27
N THR A 120 0.80 10.38 -7.95
CA THR A 120 0.39 10.10 -9.33
C THR A 120 -1.12 9.87 -9.41
N ASP A 121 -1.68 9.00 -8.56
CA ASP A 121 -3.11 8.72 -8.50
C ASP A 121 -3.92 9.98 -8.18
N ARG A 122 -3.48 10.80 -7.22
CA ARG A 122 -4.10 12.11 -6.93
C ARG A 122 -4.17 13.00 -8.17
N THR A 123 -3.07 13.08 -8.93
CA THR A 123 -3.00 13.90 -10.15
C THR A 123 -3.97 13.40 -11.21
N ILE A 124 -4.05 12.07 -11.40
CA ILE A 124 -4.97 11.43 -12.34
C ILE A 124 -6.42 11.67 -11.91
N LYS A 125 -6.75 11.47 -10.62
CA LYS A 125 -8.09 11.71 -10.07
C LYS A 125 -8.52 13.16 -10.25
N ASN A 126 -7.63 14.12 -10.00
CA ASN A 126 -7.92 15.54 -10.23
C ASN A 126 -8.27 15.84 -11.69
N LYS A 127 -7.50 15.31 -12.65
CA LYS A 127 -7.78 15.47 -14.09
C LYS A 127 -9.13 14.85 -14.48
N LYS A 128 -9.40 13.61 -14.03
CA LYS A 128 -10.68 12.93 -14.27
C LYS A 128 -11.85 13.72 -13.69
N MET A 129 -11.68 14.31 -12.51
CA MET A 129 -12.75 15.07 -11.85
C MET A 129 -13.01 16.41 -12.51
N ALA A 130 -11.98 17.09 -13.00
CA ALA A 130 -12.14 18.27 -13.84
C ALA A 130 -12.94 17.95 -15.11
N LEU A 131 -12.59 16.85 -15.81
CA LEU A 131 -13.30 16.40 -16.99
C LEU A 131 -14.79 16.11 -16.71
N LEU A 132 -15.08 15.38 -15.64
CA LEU A 132 -16.46 15.04 -15.26
C LEU A 132 -17.27 16.30 -14.91
N ARG A 133 -16.67 17.26 -14.20
CA ARG A 133 -17.32 18.54 -13.89
C ARG A 133 -17.62 19.36 -15.13
N GLU A 134 -16.66 19.47 -16.06
CA GLU A 134 -16.85 20.19 -17.32
C GLU A 134 -17.93 19.52 -18.19
N SER A 135 -17.87 18.19 -18.31
CA SER A 135 -18.85 17.40 -19.06
C SER A 135 -20.25 17.59 -18.48
N THR A 136 -20.37 17.50 -17.15
CA THR A 136 -21.64 17.74 -16.43
C THR A 136 -22.14 19.16 -16.68
N LYS A 137 -21.26 20.17 -16.65
CA LYS A 137 -21.63 21.55 -16.95
C LYS A 137 -22.19 21.66 -18.36
N LYS A 138 -21.50 21.14 -19.38
CA LYS A 138 -21.95 21.19 -20.78
C LYS A 138 -23.29 20.47 -21.00
N LEU A 139 -23.45 19.27 -20.44
CA LEU A 139 -24.70 18.50 -20.57
C LEU A 139 -25.88 19.20 -19.88
N LYS A 140 -25.66 19.92 -18.77
CA LYS A 140 -26.70 20.75 -18.13
C LYS A 140 -27.08 22.00 -18.93
N HIS A 141 -26.24 22.44 -19.87
CA HIS A 141 -26.52 23.57 -20.77
C HIS A 141 -27.10 23.09 -22.11
N LEU A 142 -27.31 21.79 -22.31
CA LEU A 142 -28.27 21.36 -23.32
C LEU A 142 -29.58 22.02 -22.96
N PRO A 143 -30.24 22.77 -23.88
CA PRO A 143 -31.60 23.17 -23.61
C PRO A 143 -32.33 21.91 -23.20
N THR A 144 -33.07 21.96 -22.10
CA THR A 144 -34.24 21.11 -21.98
C THR A 144 -34.97 21.33 -23.29
N SER A 145 -34.80 20.42 -24.25
CA SER A 145 -35.69 20.36 -25.40
C SER A 145 -37.04 20.34 -24.73
N ASN A 146 -37.81 21.41 -24.89
CA ASN A 146 -39.20 21.45 -24.51
C ASN A 146 -39.82 20.24 -25.21
N ALA A 147 -39.88 19.11 -24.51
CA ALA A 147 -40.61 17.93 -24.95
C ALA A 147 -42.12 18.24 -24.98
N GLU A 148 -42.51 19.44 -24.55
CA GLU A 148 -43.85 19.98 -24.59
C GLU A 148 -44.16 20.86 -25.82
N ASP A 149 -43.16 21.25 -26.64
CA ASP A 149 -43.41 22.06 -27.86
C ASP A 149 -43.49 21.24 -29.17
N MET A 150 -43.33 19.91 -29.11
CA MET A 150 -43.70 19.03 -30.22
C MET A 150 -45.13 18.51 -30.04
N VAL A 151 -46.10 19.43 -29.88
CA VAL A 151 -47.49 19.12 -30.27
C VAL A 151 -47.50 19.07 -31.79
N VAL A 152 -47.34 17.85 -32.32
CA VAL A 152 -47.61 17.56 -33.72
C VAL A 152 -49.08 17.89 -33.96
N ASN A 153 -49.35 19.00 -34.64
CA ASN A 153 -50.66 19.27 -35.23
C ASN A 153 -50.90 18.25 -36.35
N ASP A 154 -51.31 17.04 -35.98
CA ASP A 154 -51.72 16.00 -36.91
C ASP A 154 -53.24 15.89 -36.92
N THR A 155 -53.93 16.89 -37.48
CA THR A 155 -55.29 16.70 -37.97
C THR A 155 -55.63 17.70 -39.06
N THR A 156 -55.22 17.40 -40.29
CA THR A 156 -56.02 17.68 -41.49
C THR A 156 -55.48 16.84 -42.63
N VAL A 157 -55.79 15.54 -42.60
CA VAL A 157 -55.72 14.69 -43.78
C VAL A 157 -56.70 15.28 -44.80
N HIS A 158 -56.16 15.84 -45.87
CA HIS A 158 -56.88 16.12 -47.10
C HIS A 158 -57.49 14.82 -47.62
N MET A 159 -58.81 14.65 -47.48
CA MET A 159 -59.58 13.79 -48.38
C MET A 159 -60.04 14.65 -49.55
N GLU A 160 -59.25 14.69 -50.61
CA GLU A 160 -59.75 15.06 -51.93
C GLU A 160 -60.83 14.05 -52.33
N LYS A 161 -62.07 14.55 -52.46
CA LYS A 161 -63.15 13.81 -53.11
C LYS A 161 -62.78 13.63 -54.58
N VAL A 162 -62.54 12.39 -54.97
CA VAL A 162 -62.48 11.97 -56.37
C VAL A 162 -63.88 12.11 -56.96
N GLU A 163 -64.07 13.08 -57.86
CA GLU A 163 -65.25 13.15 -58.72
C GLU A 163 -65.24 11.97 -59.70
N LYS A 164 -66.30 11.16 -59.65
CA LYS A 164 -66.63 10.22 -60.72
C LYS A 164 -67.38 10.97 -61.82
N VAL A 165 -66.80 10.98 -63.01
CA VAL A 165 -67.49 11.24 -64.29
C VAL A 165 -67.54 9.93 -65.07
N GLU A 166 -68.59 9.79 -65.89
CA GLU A 166 -68.99 8.69 -66.80
C GLU A 166 -70.12 7.82 -66.23
N SER A 167 -71.31 7.72 -66.84
CA SER A 167 -71.77 8.05 -68.21
C SER A 167 -73.15 8.70 -68.21
#